data_AF-A0A9X7INE1-F1
#
_entry.id   AF-A0A9X7INE1-F1
#
_cell.length_a   1.000
_cell.length_b   1.000
_cell.length_c   1.000
_cell.angle_alpha   90.00
_cell.angle_beta   90.00
_cell.angle_gamma   90.00
#
_symmetry.space_group_name_H-M   'P 1'
#
loop_
_entity.id
_entity.type
_entity.pdbx_description
1 polymer ?
#
loop_
_entity_poly.entity_id
_entity_poly.type
_entity_poly.pdbx_seq_one_letter_code
_entity_poly.pdbx_strand_id
1 'polypeptide(L)' 'MDDLDRPNLSEQELYEYLYYEEDLPVTRRGIKDAVLRREILPTRIGRGNYFSKRDGLNWIASRRQSGHYRLNTTVKS' A
#
# COMPACT_ATOMS: atom_id res chain seq x y z
N MET A 1 16.15 -12.73 -6.69
CA MET A 1 15.16 -11.76 -6.23
C MET A 1 13.81 -12.43 -6.34
N ASP A 2 13.04 -12.45 -5.26
CA ASP A 2 11.68 -12.99 -5.24
C ASP A 2 10.74 -12.11 -6.09
N ASP A 3 9.63 -12.66 -6.58
CA ASP A 3 8.64 -11.90 -7.37
C ASP A 3 8.13 -10.70 -6.58
N LEU A 4 7.93 -10.89 -5.27
CA LEU A 4 7.45 -9.85 -4.36
C LEU A 4 8.42 -8.67 -4.21
N ASP A 5 9.72 -8.88 -4.42
CA ASP A 5 10.75 -7.87 -4.23
C ASP A 5 11.05 -7.08 -5.51
N ARG A 6 10.59 -7.54 -6.68
CA ARG A 6 10.91 -6.90 -7.95
C ARG A 6 10.26 -5.50 -8.03
N PRO A 7 11.03 -4.41 -8.19
CA PRO A 7 10.48 -3.06 -8.28
C PRO A 7 10.07 -2.74 -9.71
N ASN A 8 8.99 -3.35 -10.19
CA ASN A 8 8.49 -3.20 -11.56
C ASN A 8 7.08 -2.62 -11.66
N LEU A 9 6.46 -2.25 -10.54
CA LEU A 9 5.12 -1.65 -10.54
C LEU A 9 5.22 -0.12 -10.55
N SER A 10 4.43 0.54 -11.36
CA SER A 10 4.09 1.95 -11.19
C SER A 10 3.22 2.16 -9.94
N GLU A 11 3.01 3.41 -9.52
CA GLU A 11 2.07 3.74 -8.43
C GLU A 11 0.65 3.19 -8.71
N GLN A 12 0.25 3.23 -9.98
CA GLN A 12 -1.02 2.71 -10.47
C GLN A 12 -1.12 1.20 -10.31
N GLU A 13 -0.11 0.47 -10.77
CA GLU A 13 -0.08 -1.00 -10.71
C GLU A 13 0.08 -1.49 -9.27
N LEU A 14 0.79 -0.74 -8.41
CA LEU A 14 0.86 -1.03 -6.99
C LEU A 14 -0.53 -0.94 -6.33
N TYR A 15 -1.33 0.06 -6.69
CA TYR A 15 -2.72 0.14 -6.24
C TYR A 15 -3.55 -1.04 -6.75
N GLU A 16 -3.44 -1.40 -8.03
CA GLU A 16 -4.21 -2.49 -8.64
C GLU A 16 -3.88 -3.84 -8.00
N TYR A 17 -2.59 -4.11 -7.75
CA TYR A 17 -2.13 -5.27 -7.01
C TYR A 17 -2.79 -5.33 -5.62
N LEU A 18 -2.66 -4.27 -4.83
CA LEU A 18 -3.20 -4.25 -3.46
C LEU A 18 -4.73 -4.36 -3.42
N TYR A 19 -5.43 -3.78 -4.39
CA TYR A 19 -6.90 -3.76 -4.40
C TYR A 19 -7.52 -5.02 -5.02
N TYR A 20 -7.05 -5.44 -6.19
CA TYR A 20 -7.66 -6.53 -6.95
C TYR A 20 -7.06 -7.91 -6.63
N GLU A 21 -5.75 -8.00 -6.36
CA GLU A 21 -5.08 -9.28 -6.10
C GLU A 21 -5.09 -9.62 -4.60
N GLU A 22 -4.79 -8.64 -3.74
CA GLU A 22 -4.73 -8.85 -2.28
C GLU A 22 -6.06 -8.56 -1.56
N ASP A 23 -7.09 -8.10 -2.29
CA ASP A 23 -8.42 -7.76 -1.77
C ASP A 23 -8.38 -6.78 -0.56
N LEU A 24 -7.42 -5.84 -0.57
CA LEU A 24 -7.28 -4.86 0.50
C LEU A 24 -8.12 -3.61 0.21
N PRO A 25 -8.80 -3.03 1.22
CA PRO A 25 -9.66 -1.86 1.06
C PRO A 25 -8.85 -0.55 0.94
N VAL A 26 -7.84 -0.53 0.06
CA VAL A 26 -7.01 0.64 -0.25
C VAL A 26 -7.68 1.51 -1.32
N THR A 27 -7.28 2.78 -1.37
CA THR A 27 -7.72 3.70 -2.42
C THR A 27 -6.52 4.22 -3.20
N ARG A 28 -6.72 4.54 -4.48
CA ARG A 28 -5.70 5.20 -5.34
C ARG A 28 -5.09 6.43 -4.66
N ARG A 29 -5.95 7.26 -4.06
CA ARG A 29 -5.52 8.46 -3.34
C ARG A 29 -4.69 8.12 -2.10
N GLY A 30 -5.07 7.07 -1.36
CA GLY A 30 -4.32 6.60 -0.20
C GLY A 30 -2.89 6.14 -0.56
N ILE A 31 -2.74 5.39 -1.66
CA ILE A 31 -1.42 4.99 -2.18
C ILE A 31 -0.60 6.21 -2.58
N LYS A 32 -1.18 7.12 -3.36
CA LYS A 32 -0.52 8.37 -3.76
C LYS A 32 -0.03 9.18 -2.56
N ASP A 33 -0.89 9.38 -1.56
CA ASP A 33 -0.55 10.13 -0.37
C ASP A 33 0.55 9.42 0.44
N ALA A 34 0.54 8.09 0.52
CA ALA A 34 1.59 7.32 1.16
C ALA A 34 2.95 7.47 0.46
N VAL A 35 2.98 7.45 -0.88
CA VAL A 35 4.20 7.71 -1.66
C VAL A 35 4.72 9.13 -1.42
N LEU A 36 3.84 10.13 -1.48
CA LEU A 36 4.20 11.54 -1.23
C LEU A 36 4.76 11.76 0.19
N ARG A 37 4.22 11.05 1.18
CA ARG A 37 4.66 11.08 2.58
C ARG A 37 5.88 10.20 2.86
N ARG A 38 6.40 9.50 1.84
CA ARG A 38 7.53 8.55 1.97
C ARG A 38 7.23 7.39 2.92
N GLU A 39 5.96 7.01 3.06
CA GLU A 39 5.54 5.79 3.75
C GLU A 39 5.76 4.55 2.86
N ILE A 40 5.60 4.72 1.54
CA ILE A 40 6.00 3.75 0.50
C ILE A 40 7.18 4.36 -0.27
N LEU A 41 8.31 3.68 -0.30
CA LEU A 41 9.53 4.20 -0.92
C LEU A 41 9.69 3.67 -2.35
N PRO A 42 9.79 4.55 -3.37
CA PRO A 42 10.06 4.10 -4.73
C PRO A 42 11.54 3.76 -4.93
N THR A 43 11.78 2.74 -5.75
CA THR A 43 13.07 2.50 -6.39
C THR A 43 13.13 3.30 -7.69
N ARG A 44 14.16 4.16 -7.84
CA ARG A 44 14.36 4.93 -9.06
C ARG A 44 15.12 4.12 -10.11
N ILE A 45 14.46 3.84 -11.24
CA ILE A 45 15.05 3.09 -12.36
C ILE A 45 14.87 3.92 -13.63
N GLY A 46 15.99 4.33 -14.24
CA GLY A 46 15.97 5.26 -15.37
C GLY A 46 15.27 6.58 -15.02
N ARG A 47 14.18 6.89 -15.74
CA ARG A 47 13.37 8.11 -15.54
C ARG A 47 12.13 7.88 -14.66
N GLY A 48 11.87 6.64 -14.23
CA GLY A 48 10.67 6.25 -13.48
C GLY A 48 10.93 5.98 -12.01
N ASN A 49 9.84 6.01 -11.24
CA ASN A 49 9.77 5.52 -9.87
C ASN A 49 8.94 4.24 -9.89
N TYR A 50 9.51 3.15 -9.38
CA TYR A 50 8.88 1.85 -9.38
C TYR A 50 8.84 1.26 -7.97
N PHE A 51 7.87 0.40 -7.74
CA PHE A 51 7.58 -0.22 -6.46
C PHE A 51 7.56 -1.73 -6.63
N SER A 52 7.90 -2.42 -5.55
CA SER A 52 7.69 -3.85 -5.42
C SER A 52 6.34 -4.14 -4.76
N LYS A 53 5.83 -5.35 -4.95
CA LYS A 53 4.63 -5.82 -4.21
C LYS A 53 4.86 -5.73 -2.71
N ARG A 54 6.08 -6.06 -2.25
CA ARG A 54 6.47 -6.02 -0.84
C ARG A 54 6.43 -4.61 -0.25
N ASP A 55 6.72 -3.57 -1.01
CA ASP A 55 6.61 -2.18 -0.53
C ASP A 55 5.17 -1.85 -0.10
N GLY A 56 4.19 -2.26 -0.91
CA GLY A 56 2.77 -2.11 -0.60
C GLY A 56 2.35 -2.91 0.63
N LEU A 57 2.73 -4.18 0.69
CA LEU A 57 2.41 -5.05 1.83
C LEU A 57 3.03 -4.55 3.15
N ASN A 58 4.27 -4.06 3.11
CA ASN A 58 4.94 -3.49 4.28
C ASN A 58 4.23 -2.24 4.79
N TRP A 59 3.74 -1.39 3.88
CA TRP A 59 2.93 -0.23 4.26
C TRP A 59 1.59 -0.63 4.89
N ILE A 60 0.96 -1.70 4.42
CA ILE A 60 -0.26 -2.22 5.05
C ILE A 60 0.05 -2.77 6.45
N ALA A 61 1.14 -3.53 6.59
CA ALA A 61 1.58 -4.05 7.88
C ALA A 61 1.88 -2.93 8.89
N SER A 62 2.45 -1.79 8.45
CA SER A 62 2.75 -0.65 9.31
C SER A 62 1.51 0.09 9.82
N ARG A 63 0.35 -0.08 9.17
CA ARG A 63 -0.93 0.49 9.61
C ARG A 63 -1.59 -0.24 10.77
N ARG A 64 -1.03 -1.38 11.22
CA ARG A 64 -1.53 -2.09 12.41
C ARG A 64 -1.43 -1.18 13.63
N GLN A 65 -2.57 -0.86 14.22
CA GLN A 65 -2.64 -0.05 15.44
C GLN A 65 -2.56 -0.95 16.66
N SER A 66 -1.61 -0.67 17.56
CA SER A 66 -1.46 -1.36 18.86
C SER A 66 -2.27 -0.70 19.99
N GLY A 67 -2.97 0.40 19.70
CA GLY A 67 -3.73 1.18 20.67
C GLY A 67 -5.09 0.58 21.04
N HIS A 68 -5.78 1.20 22.01
CA HIS A 68 -7.15 0.84 22.39
C HIS A 68 -8.07 0.91 21.17
N TYR A 69 -8.45 -0.26 20.65
CA TYR A 69 -9.42 -0.39 19.58
C TYR A 69 -10.79 0.11 20.06
N ARG A 70 -11.33 1.13 19.39
CA ARG A 70 -12.70 1.59 19.64
C ARG A 70 -13.62 0.91 18.65
N LEU A 71 -14.46 0.00 19.14
CA LEU A 71 -15.57 -0.54 18.38
C LEU A 71 -16.51 0.61 18.01
N ASN A 72 -16.75 0.84 16.72
CA ASN A 72 -17.87 1.66 16.28
C ASN A 72 -19.14 0.84 16.54
N THR A 73 -19.71 0.94 17.74
CA THR A 73 -21.07 0.46 18.03
C THR A 73 -22.08 1.37 17.36
N THR A 74 -22.16 1.32 16.02
CA THR A 74 -23.37 1.74 15.31
C THR A 74 -24.32 0.57 15.35
N VAL A 75 -25.05 0.43 16.46
CA VAL A 75 -26.25 -0.41 16.50
C VAL A 75 -27.25 0.29 15.58
N LYS A 76 -27.54 -0.29 14.41
CA LYS A 76 -28.69 0.14 13.61
C LYS A 76 -29.95 -0.29 14.39
N SER A 77 -30.63 0.69 14.97
CA SER A 77 -32.00 0.55 15.47
C SER A 77 -32.99 0.36 14.33
#